data_AF-A0A917M597-F1
#
_entry.id   AF-A0A917M597-F1
#
_cell.length_a   1.000
_cell.length_b   1.000
_cell.length_c   1.000
_cell.angle_alpha   90.00
_cell.angle_beta   90.00
_cell.angle_gamma   90.00
#
_symmetry.space_group_name_H-M   'P 1'
#
loop_
_entity.id
_entity.type
_entity.pdbx_description
1 polymer ?
#
loop_
_entity_poly.entity_id
_entity_poly.type
_entity_poly.pdbx_seq_one_letter_code
_entity_poly.pdbx_strand_id
1 'polypeptide(L)'
;MKQFLKTSLVVVLVLIACISAPWLLLYLGLSAGEDPPKPAYSYGEFPFYLEYEINGHSVIVEDKVIVRNAGIGLSEGTGKYIKWKQTLASGNKEIVLFEDGEAEKLIFAIRDRNYHLEENQEGNKYDSRPDIYRKARKENMRSFEVMTERELFKYYKIKLIKFEYGEPLKKKTCGINEHQCLQSFIRSEK
;
A
#
# COMPACT_ATOMS: atom_id res chain seq x y z
N MET A 1 -40.15 34.52 16.59
CA MET A 1 -38.91 34.21 15.84
C MET A 1 -37.86 33.47 16.68
N LYS A 2 -37.35 34.01 17.80
CA LYS A 2 -36.28 33.34 18.60
C LYS A 2 -36.66 31.93 19.11
N GLN A 3 -37.92 31.68 19.44
CA GLN A 3 -38.38 30.37 19.92
C GLN A 3 -38.43 29.31 18.82
N PHE A 4 -38.92 29.67 17.63
CA PHE A 4 -38.92 28.80 16.44
C PHE A 4 -37.50 28.50 15.93
N LEU A 5 -36.59 29.46 16.05
CA LEU A 5 -35.17 29.27 15.73
C LEU A 5 -34.51 28.28 16.69
N LYS A 6 -34.81 28.38 17.99
CA LYS A 6 -34.29 27.44 19.01
C LYS A 6 -34.84 26.02 18.81
N THR A 7 -36.14 25.87 18.57
CA THR A 7 -36.73 24.54 18.33
C THR A 7 -36.20 23.92 17.03
N SER A 8 -36.07 24.72 15.96
CA SER A 8 -35.46 24.28 14.71
C SER A 8 -34.00 23.84 14.91
N LEU A 9 -33.21 24.61 15.67
CA LEU A 9 -31.82 24.25 15.99
C LEU A 9 -31.72 22.93 16.77
N VAL A 10 -32.60 22.71 17.75
CA VAL A 10 -32.62 21.45 18.53
C VAL A 10 -32.96 20.27 17.63
N VAL A 11 -33.95 20.40 16.74
CA VAL A 11 -34.31 19.34 15.79
C VAL A 11 -33.13 19.01 14.86
N VAL A 12 -32.44 20.03 14.34
CA VAL A 12 -31.24 19.83 13.50
C VAL A 12 -30.14 19.10 14.27
N LEU A 13 -29.87 19.48 15.53
CA LEU A 13 -28.87 18.81 16.36
C LEU A 13 -29.23 17.34 16.63
N VAL A 14 -30.51 17.05 16.90
CA VAL A 14 -30.98 15.67 17.09
C VAL A 14 -30.81 14.85 15.81
N LEU A 15 -31.14 15.40 14.64
CA LEU A 15 -30.94 14.73 13.37
C LEU A 15 -29.47 14.43 13.09
N ILE A 16 -28.58 15.41 13.34
CA ILE A 16 -27.13 15.21 13.22
C ILE A 16 -26.68 14.08 14.14
N ALA A 17 -27.09 14.11 15.41
CA ALA A 17 -26.73 13.09 16.39
C ALA A 17 -27.22 11.69 15.99
N CYS A 18 -28.46 11.56 15.51
CA CYS A 18 -29.00 10.28 15.03
C CYS A 18 -28.22 9.73 13.83
N ILE A 19 -27.76 10.61 12.94
CA ILE A 19 -26.98 10.21 11.76
C ILE A 19 -25.53 9.87 12.16
N SER A 20 -24.91 10.63 13.07
CA SER A 20 -23.50 10.46 13.46
C SER A 20 -23.28 9.37 14.51
N ALA A 21 -24.27 9.09 15.37
CA ALA A 21 -24.13 8.15 16.48
C ALA A 21 -23.76 6.71 16.05
N PRO A 22 -24.34 6.13 14.98
CA PRO A 22 -23.92 4.81 14.51
C PRO A 22 -22.44 4.75 14.14
N TRP A 23 -21.92 5.76 13.44
CA TRP A 23 -20.50 5.83 13.06
C TRP A 23 -19.59 6.04 14.28
N LEU A 24 -20.02 6.85 15.24
CA LEU A 24 -19.29 7.06 16.49
C LEU A 24 -19.19 5.76 17.30
N LEU A 25 -20.30 5.02 17.43
CA LEU A 25 -20.34 3.74 18.12
C LEU A 25 -19.47 2.70 17.43
N LEU A 26 -19.50 2.64 16.09
CA LEU A 26 -18.61 1.77 15.31
C LEU A 26 -17.14 2.12 15.56
N TYR A 27 -16.78 3.40 15.47
CA TYR A 27 -15.41 3.85 15.73
C TYR A 27 -14.92 3.50 17.14
N LEU A 28 -15.76 3.71 18.15
CA LEU A 28 -15.45 3.38 19.54
C LEU A 28 -15.28 1.87 19.74
N GLY A 29 -16.16 1.06 19.14
CA GLY A 29 -16.07 -0.40 19.20
C GLY A 29 -14.77 -0.92 18.57
N LEU A 30 -14.41 -0.42 17.39
CA LEU A 30 -13.17 -0.79 16.71
C LEU A 30 -11.93 -0.30 17.48
N SER A 31 -11.99 0.89 18.07
CA SER A 31 -10.88 1.47 18.85
C SER A 31 -10.66 0.78 20.20
N ALA A 32 -11.72 0.23 20.80
CA ALA A 32 -11.66 -0.51 22.06
C ALA A 32 -11.20 -1.98 21.90
N GLY A 33 -11.09 -2.49 20.67
CA GLY A 33 -10.57 -3.83 20.39
C GLY A 33 -9.13 -4.01 20.84
N GLU A 34 -8.70 -5.26 20.97
CA GLU A 34 -7.31 -5.60 21.33
C GLU A 34 -6.34 -5.14 20.24
N ASP A 35 -5.19 -4.61 20.67
CA ASP A 35 -4.13 -4.26 19.73
C ASP A 35 -3.51 -5.54 19.16
N PRO A 36 -3.16 -5.57 17.86
CA PRO A 36 -2.50 -6.71 17.26
C PRO A 36 -1.15 -6.98 17.95
N PRO A 37 -0.67 -8.24 17.91
CA PRO A 37 0.63 -8.58 18.48
C PRO A 37 1.72 -7.69 17.87
N LYS A 38 2.63 -7.20 18.71
CA LYS A 38 3.71 -6.31 18.25
C LYS A 38 4.58 -7.04 17.23
N PRO A 39 4.90 -6.40 16.10
CA PRO A 39 5.73 -7.06 15.13
C PRO A 39 7.18 -7.16 15.64
N ALA A 40 7.82 -8.30 15.41
CA ALA A 40 9.21 -8.57 15.76
C ALA A 40 10.17 -7.62 15.01
N TYR A 41 9.78 -7.17 13.82
CA TYR A 41 10.55 -6.25 13.00
C TYR A 41 9.74 -5.01 12.68
N SER A 42 10.39 -3.86 12.59
CA SER A 42 9.73 -2.60 12.22
C SER A 42 10.15 -2.09 10.83
N TYR A 43 11.11 -2.77 10.21
CA TYR A 43 11.76 -2.32 8.98
C TYR A 43 12.34 -3.50 8.19
N GLY A 44 12.13 -3.49 6.88
CA GLY A 44 12.75 -4.42 5.93
C GLY A 44 13.14 -3.73 4.62
N GLU A 45 14.31 -4.08 4.07
CA GLU A 45 14.71 -3.73 2.70
C GLU A 45 14.71 -5.00 1.83
N PHE A 46 13.93 -5.00 0.76
CA PHE A 46 13.79 -6.13 -0.15
C PHE A 46 14.19 -5.70 -1.56
N PRO A 47 15.40 -6.06 -2.03
CA PRO A 47 15.79 -5.81 -3.40
C PRO A 47 14.91 -6.61 -4.36
N PHE A 48 14.69 -6.07 -5.55
CA PHE A 48 14.08 -6.80 -6.64
C PHE A 48 14.78 -6.48 -7.96
N TYR A 49 14.69 -7.44 -8.87
CA TYR A 49 15.18 -7.37 -10.22
C TYR A 49 14.00 -7.60 -11.16
N LEU A 50 13.81 -6.69 -12.10
CA LEU A 50 12.82 -6.80 -13.16
C LEU A 50 13.50 -6.62 -14.51
N GLU A 51 13.32 -7.59 -15.39
CA GLU A 51 13.74 -7.53 -16.78
C GLU A 51 12.54 -7.75 -17.69
N TYR A 52 12.36 -6.81 -18.62
CA TYR A 52 11.30 -6.86 -19.60
C TYR A 52 11.79 -6.36 -20.95
N GLU A 53 11.18 -6.85 -22.01
CA GLU A 53 11.39 -6.36 -23.36
C GLU A 53 10.23 -5.44 -23.73
N ILE A 54 10.52 -4.30 -24.37
CA ILE A 54 9.53 -3.42 -24.99
C ILE A 54 9.98 -3.07 -26.40
N ASN A 55 9.12 -3.31 -27.39
CA ASN A 55 9.43 -3.08 -28.81
C ASN A 55 10.75 -3.73 -29.28
N GLY A 56 11.11 -4.90 -28.73
CA GLY A 56 12.35 -5.59 -29.07
C GLY A 56 13.59 -5.12 -28.30
N HIS A 57 13.47 -4.14 -27.41
CA HIS A 57 14.57 -3.64 -26.57
C HIS A 57 14.43 -4.19 -25.14
N SER A 58 15.51 -4.77 -24.61
CA SER A 58 15.56 -5.21 -23.21
C SER A 58 15.79 -4.02 -22.27
N VAL A 59 14.99 -3.96 -21.21
CA VAL A 59 15.03 -2.97 -20.14
C VAL A 59 15.15 -3.70 -18.80
N ILE A 60 16.10 -3.25 -17.99
CA ILE A 60 16.37 -3.79 -16.66
C ILE A 60 16.06 -2.70 -15.62
N VAL A 61 15.32 -3.09 -14.58
CA VAL A 61 14.98 -2.24 -13.44
C VAL A 61 15.41 -2.97 -12.17
N GLU A 62 16.31 -2.33 -11.42
CA GLU A 62 16.77 -2.79 -10.11
C GLU A 62 16.43 -1.73 -9.08
N ASP A 63 15.70 -2.11 -8.03
CA ASP A 63 15.37 -1.22 -6.93
C ASP A 63 15.11 -2.05 -5.66
N LYS A 64 14.82 -1.37 -4.55
CA LYS A 64 14.51 -1.98 -3.25
C LYS A 64 13.17 -1.50 -2.74
N VAL A 65 12.33 -2.44 -2.34
CA VAL A 65 11.13 -2.17 -1.56
C VAL A 65 11.53 -1.99 -0.12
N ILE A 66 11.27 -0.80 0.41
CA ILE A 66 11.43 -0.48 1.82
C ILE A 66 10.06 -0.60 2.47
N VAL A 67 9.98 -1.45 3.48
CA VAL A 67 8.76 -1.71 4.25
C VAL A 67 8.98 -1.24 5.67
N ARG A 68 8.07 -0.42 6.19
CA ARG A 68 8.17 0.14 7.54
C ARG A 68 6.86 -0.03 8.29
N ASN A 69 6.93 -0.31 9.58
CA ASN A 69 5.78 -0.27 10.46
C ASN A 69 5.31 1.20 10.59
N ALA A 70 4.04 1.45 10.27
CA ALA A 70 3.39 2.75 10.31
C ALA A 70 2.36 2.86 11.44
N GLY A 71 2.35 1.92 12.38
CA GLY A 71 1.49 1.89 13.56
C GLY A 71 0.31 0.93 13.41
N ILE A 72 -0.80 1.24 14.07
CA ILE A 72 -2.02 0.42 14.06
C ILE A 72 -3.07 1.11 13.19
N GLY A 73 -3.64 0.35 12.24
CA GLY A 73 -4.79 0.75 11.44
C GLY A 73 -6.10 0.19 12.02
N LEU A 74 -7.22 0.79 11.61
CA LEU A 74 -8.58 0.33 11.95
C LEU A 74 -9.34 0.00 10.66
N SER A 75 -9.97 -1.16 10.61
CA SER A 75 -10.81 -1.64 9.51
C SER A 75 -12.11 -2.21 10.06
N GLU A 76 -13.24 -1.87 9.45
CA GLU A 76 -14.56 -2.38 9.86
C GLU A 76 -14.65 -3.92 9.76
N GLY A 77 -13.94 -4.53 8.82
CA GLY A 77 -13.95 -5.99 8.61
C GLY A 77 -12.93 -6.78 9.44
N THR A 78 -11.86 -6.14 9.91
CA THR A 78 -10.73 -6.83 10.56
C THR A 78 -10.41 -6.30 11.96
N GLY A 79 -11.02 -5.18 12.37
CA GLY A 79 -10.66 -4.51 13.61
C GLY A 79 -9.31 -3.81 13.50
N LYS A 80 -8.51 -3.87 14.56
CA LYS A 80 -7.16 -3.32 14.60
C LYS A 80 -6.18 -4.22 13.87
N TYR A 81 -5.30 -3.63 13.06
CA TYR A 81 -4.27 -4.36 12.33
C TYR A 81 -2.97 -3.57 12.27
N ILE A 82 -1.83 -4.26 12.09
CA ILE A 82 -0.54 -3.59 11.92
C ILE A 82 -0.52 -2.94 10.53
N LYS A 83 -0.36 -1.62 10.52
CA LYS A 83 -0.26 -0.85 9.28
C LYS A 83 1.18 -0.84 8.81
N TRP A 84 1.41 -1.34 7.61
CA TRP A 84 2.71 -1.24 6.94
C TRP A 84 2.68 -0.13 5.90
N LYS A 85 3.81 0.57 5.73
CA LYS A 85 4.03 1.53 4.66
C LYS A 85 5.16 1.04 3.77
N GLN A 86 4.90 1.03 2.47
CA GLN A 86 5.85 0.63 1.45
C GLN A 86 6.32 1.84 0.65
N THR A 87 7.61 1.86 0.34
CA THR A 87 8.25 2.90 -0.49
C THR A 87 9.37 2.27 -1.30
N LEU A 88 9.65 2.80 -2.48
CA LEU A 88 10.82 2.42 -3.26
C LEU A 88 12.06 3.19 -2.78
N ALA A 89 13.21 2.53 -2.77
CA ALA A 89 14.47 3.18 -2.40
C ALA A 89 14.88 4.26 -3.42
N SER A 90 14.47 4.13 -4.69
CA SER A 90 14.61 5.20 -5.68
C SER A 90 13.81 6.47 -5.36
N GLY A 91 12.88 6.44 -4.40
CA GLY A 91 11.96 7.55 -4.10
C GLY A 91 10.78 7.64 -5.07
N ASN A 92 10.74 6.80 -6.11
CA ASN A 92 9.60 6.70 -7.01
C ASN A 92 8.37 6.17 -6.26
N LYS A 93 7.18 6.63 -6.66
CA LYS A 93 5.92 6.11 -6.10
C LYS A 93 5.52 4.77 -6.70
N GLU A 94 5.94 4.53 -7.94
CA GLU A 94 5.54 3.39 -8.75
C GLU A 94 6.61 3.14 -9.82
N ILE A 95 6.75 1.88 -10.23
CA ILE A 95 7.61 1.50 -11.35
C ILE A 95 6.78 1.58 -12.62
N VAL A 96 7.20 2.42 -13.55
CA VAL A 96 6.51 2.70 -14.81
C VAL A 96 7.15 1.89 -15.92
N LEU A 97 6.39 1.02 -16.57
CA LEU A 97 6.89 0.21 -17.69
C LEU A 97 6.70 0.92 -19.03
N PHE A 98 5.62 1.70 -19.12
CA PHE A 98 5.24 2.45 -20.29
C PHE A 98 4.34 3.62 -19.89
N GLU A 99 4.50 4.76 -20.55
CA GLU A 99 3.71 5.96 -20.35
C GLU A 99 3.50 6.64 -21.70
N ASP A 100 2.24 6.91 -22.05
CA ASP A 100 1.85 7.67 -23.24
C ASP A 100 1.16 8.97 -22.78
N GLY A 101 2.00 9.93 -22.37
CA GLY A 101 1.54 11.20 -21.80
C GLY A 101 0.66 11.04 -20.56
N GLU A 102 -0.42 11.82 -20.47
CA GLU A 102 -1.39 11.72 -19.36
C GLU A 102 -2.53 10.72 -19.60
N ALA A 103 -2.62 10.14 -20.80
CA ALA A 103 -3.76 9.32 -21.20
C ALA A 103 -3.68 7.92 -20.58
N GLU A 104 -2.50 7.31 -20.61
CA GLU A 104 -2.31 5.93 -20.22
C GLU A 104 -0.91 5.66 -19.65
N LYS A 105 -0.89 4.82 -18.62
CA LYS A 105 0.32 4.42 -17.92
C LYS A 105 0.25 2.95 -17.50
N LEU A 106 1.27 2.18 -17.86
CA LEU A 106 1.46 0.82 -17.37
C LEU A 106 2.39 0.83 -16.17
N ILE A 107 1.87 0.36 -15.06
CA ILE A 107 2.58 0.35 -13.79
C ILE A 107 2.74 -1.06 -13.30
N PHE A 108 3.98 -1.35 -12.94
CA PHE A 108 4.35 -2.58 -12.30
C PHE A 108 3.90 -2.54 -10.84
N ALA A 109 3.04 -3.50 -10.49
CA ALA A 109 2.58 -3.66 -9.13
C ALA A 109 3.63 -4.43 -8.34
N ILE A 110 4.38 -3.69 -7.53
CA ILE A 110 5.01 -4.30 -6.37
C ILE A 110 3.84 -4.65 -5.46
N ARG A 111 3.43 -5.92 -5.50
CA ARG A 111 2.38 -6.40 -4.59
C ARG A 111 2.79 -5.97 -3.20
N ASP A 112 1.80 -5.48 -2.44
CA ASP A 112 1.89 -5.43 -0.99
C ASP A 112 2.10 -6.88 -0.57
N ARG A 113 3.35 -7.38 -0.60
CA ARG A 113 3.65 -8.60 0.12
C ARG A 113 3.19 -8.27 1.52
N ASN A 114 2.37 -9.15 2.06
CA ASN A 114 2.21 -9.25 3.48
C ASN A 114 3.60 -9.64 4.00
N TYR A 115 4.47 -8.64 4.08
CA TYR A 115 5.75 -8.67 4.75
C TYR A 115 5.42 -8.72 6.24
N HIS A 116 4.65 -9.73 6.66
CA HIS A 116 4.74 -10.24 8.01
C HIS A 116 6.19 -10.68 8.12
N LEU A 117 7.04 -9.73 8.52
CA LEU A 117 8.50 -9.88 8.58
C LEU A 117 8.91 -11.07 9.47
N GLU A 118 7.93 -11.60 10.21
CA GLU A 118 7.93 -12.74 11.12
C GLU A 118 7.61 -14.09 10.49
N GLU A 119 6.88 -14.14 9.38
CA GLU A 119 6.42 -15.42 8.85
C GLU A 119 7.37 -15.91 7.75
N ASN A 120 8.20 -16.89 8.10
CA ASN A 120 8.82 -17.77 7.12
C ASN A 120 7.68 -18.49 6.38
N GLN A 121 7.16 -17.88 5.31
CA GLN A 121 6.20 -18.56 4.45
C GLN A 121 6.94 -19.57 3.57
N GLU A 122 7.42 -20.65 4.18
CA GLU A 122 7.94 -21.84 3.48
C GLU A 122 6.85 -22.55 2.63
N GLY A 123 5.58 -22.12 2.71
CA GLY A 123 4.45 -22.76 2.03
C GLY A 123 3.91 -22.02 0.80
N ASN A 124 4.11 -20.71 0.67
CA ASN A 124 3.55 -19.95 -0.45
C ASN A 124 4.66 -19.53 -1.41
N LYS A 125 5.03 -20.44 -2.32
CA LYS A 125 5.54 -20.02 -3.64
C LYS A 125 4.41 -19.30 -4.36
N TYR A 126 4.13 -18.06 -3.94
CA TYR A 126 3.28 -17.16 -4.69
C TYR A 126 3.83 -17.13 -6.11
N ASP A 127 2.95 -17.38 -7.07
CA ASP A 127 3.27 -17.37 -8.49
C ASP A 127 4.13 -16.14 -8.76
N SER A 128 5.37 -16.37 -9.17
CA SER A 128 6.47 -15.41 -9.15
C SER A 128 6.30 -14.27 -10.17
N ARG A 129 5.12 -14.17 -10.79
CA ARG A 129 4.81 -13.19 -11.81
C ARG A 129 4.06 -12.00 -11.19
N PRO A 130 4.62 -10.79 -11.31
CA PRO A 130 4.03 -9.58 -10.76
C PRO A 130 2.84 -9.13 -11.62
N ASP A 131 1.84 -8.53 -10.96
CA ASP A 131 0.72 -7.91 -11.67
C ASP A 131 1.19 -6.61 -12.35
N ILE A 132 0.72 -6.36 -13.58
CA ILE A 132 0.91 -5.07 -14.25
C ILE A 132 -0.46 -4.42 -14.39
N TYR A 133 -0.58 -3.22 -13.86
CA TYR A 133 -1.80 -2.44 -13.96
C TYR A 133 -1.72 -1.42 -15.08
N ARG A 134 -2.77 -1.38 -15.88
CA ARG A 134 -3.06 -0.27 -16.76
C ARG A 134 -3.86 0.78 -16.02
N LYS A 135 -3.26 1.96 -15.84
CA LYS A 135 -3.94 3.17 -15.39
C LYS A 135 -4.27 3.99 -16.61
N ALA A 136 -5.56 4.10 -16.92
CA ALA A 136 -6.03 4.97 -17.98
C ALA A 136 -6.91 6.08 -17.41
N ARG A 137 -6.79 7.27 -17.99
CA ARG A 137 -7.60 8.44 -17.65
C ARG A 137 -8.53 8.73 -18.83
N LYS A 138 -9.83 8.55 -18.62
CA LYS A 138 -10.86 8.99 -19.57
C LYS A 138 -11.71 10.06 -18.92
N GLU A 139 -11.60 11.29 -19.40
CA GLU A 139 -12.37 12.48 -19.01
C GLU A 139 -12.52 12.68 -17.48
N ASN A 140 -13.41 11.94 -16.81
CA ASN A 140 -13.67 12.00 -15.37
C ASN A 140 -13.46 10.67 -14.59
N MET A 141 -13.01 9.60 -15.25
CA MET A 141 -12.84 8.28 -14.63
C MET A 141 -11.39 7.80 -14.74
N ARG A 142 -10.89 7.26 -13.62
CA ARG A 142 -9.63 6.51 -13.57
C ARG A 142 -9.97 5.03 -13.58
N SER A 143 -9.50 4.30 -14.58
CA SER A 143 -9.61 2.84 -14.61
C SER A 143 -8.29 2.20 -14.22
N PHE A 144 -8.37 1.14 -13.42
CA PHE A 144 -7.25 0.28 -13.06
C PHE A 144 -7.60 -1.13 -13.50
N GLU A 145 -6.82 -1.69 -14.42
CA GLU A 145 -7.07 -3.02 -14.98
C GLU A 145 -5.79 -3.85 -14.90
N VAL A 146 -5.91 -5.10 -14.45
CA VAL A 146 -4.81 -6.07 -14.50
C VAL A 146 -4.62 -6.50 -15.94
N MET A 147 -3.40 -6.36 -16.45
CA MET A 147 -3.06 -6.73 -17.81
C MET A 147 -2.48 -8.14 -17.85
N THR A 148 -3.03 -9.00 -18.71
CA THR A 148 -2.41 -10.30 -18.99
C THR A 148 -1.18 -10.16 -19.88
N GLU A 149 -0.28 -11.14 -19.87
CA GLU A 149 0.90 -11.15 -20.77
C GLU A 149 0.52 -11.06 -22.25
N ARG A 150 -0.61 -11.69 -22.63
CA ARG A 150 -1.12 -11.63 -24.00
C ARG A 150 -1.50 -10.20 -24.38
N GLU A 151 -2.14 -9.47 -23.48
CA GLU A 151 -2.54 -8.09 -23.73
C GLU A 151 -1.34 -7.14 -23.72
N LEU A 152 -0.39 -7.32 -22.79
CA LEU A 152 0.88 -6.59 -22.77
C LEU A 152 1.63 -6.73 -24.09
N PHE A 153 1.77 -7.95 -24.59
CA PHE A 153 2.45 -8.18 -25.84
C PHE A 153 1.64 -7.69 -27.05
N LYS A 154 0.32 -7.93 -27.06
CA LYS A 154 -0.55 -7.54 -28.18
C LYS A 154 -0.58 -6.03 -28.38
N TYR A 155 -0.77 -5.27 -27.31
CA TYR A 155 -1.02 -3.83 -27.37
C TYR A 155 0.25 -2.99 -27.20
N TYR A 156 1.20 -3.43 -26.37
CA TYR A 156 2.38 -2.64 -26.00
C TYR A 156 3.70 -3.24 -26.48
N LYS A 157 3.66 -4.44 -27.08
CA LYS A 157 4.87 -5.22 -27.41
C LYS A 157 5.78 -5.40 -26.20
N ILE A 158 5.18 -5.50 -25.00
CA ILE A 158 5.89 -5.73 -23.76
C ILE A 158 5.90 -7.22 -23.46
N LYS A 159 7.07 -7.76 -23.11
CA LYS A 159 7.24 -9.13 -22.65
C LYS A 159 8.02 -9.13 -21.34
N LEU A 160 7.42 -9.67 -20.28
CA LEU A 160 8.14 -9.94 -19.04
C LEU A 160 9.12 -11.09 -19.26
N ILE A 161 10.41 -10.81 -19.05
CA ILE A 161 11.47 -11.81 -19.22
C ILE A 161 11.74 -12.48 -17.89
N LYS A 162 11.98 -11.67 -16.85
CA LYS A 162 12.40 -12.15 -15.54
C LYS A 162 11.95 -11.20 -14.44
N PHE A 163 11.47 -11.77 -13.34
CA PHE A 163 11.23 -11.03 -12.12
C PHE A 163 11.66 -11.85 -10.92
N GLU A 164 12.50 -11.28 -10.06
CA GLU A 164 12.99 -11.93 -8.86
C GLU A 164 13.03 -10.93 -7.70
N TYR A 165 12.56 -11.37 -6.54
CA TYR A 165 12.87 -10.72 -5.29
C TYR A 165 14.16 -11.31 -4.73
N GLY A 166 15.10 -10.47 -4.36
CA GLY A 166 16.25 -10.90 -3.59
C GLY A 166 15.90 -11.09 -2.11
N GLU A 167 16.85 -11.69 -1.38
CA GLU A 167 16.76 -11.85 0.07
C GLU A 167 16.73 -10.49 0.77
N PRO A 168 16.06 -10.39 1.94
CA PRO A 168 16.03 -9.15 2.71
C PRO A 168 17.44 -8.71 3.10
N LEU A 169 17.85 -7.54 2.62
CA LEU A 169 19.20 -7.00 2.86
C LEU A 169 19.37 -6.51 4.30
N LYS A 170 18.29 -6.01 4.90
CA LYS A 170 18.27 -5.54 6.28
C LYS A 170 16.92 -5.83 6.93
N LYS A 171 16.99 -6.30 8.17
CA LYS A 171 15.85 -6.33 9.11
C LYS A 171 16.28 -5.60 10.38
N LYS A 172 15.47 -4.64 10.85
CA LYS A 172 15.68 -4.06 12.19
C LYS A 172 14.63 -4.62 13.14
N THR A 173 15.09 -5.20 14.24
CA THR A 173 14.23 -5.69 15.32
C THR A 173 13.67 -4.53 16.13
N CYS A 174 12.42 -4.67 16.58
CA CYS A 174 11.78 -3.67 17.43
C CYS A 174 12.19 -3.89 18.89
N GLY A 175 13.41 -3.47 19.25
CA GLY A 175 13.88 -3.52 20.64
C GLY A 175 13.38 -2.31 21.44
N ILE A 176 12.30 -2.51 22.21
CA ILE A 176 11.85 -1.71 23.36
C ILE A 176 11.48 -0.23 23.06
N ASN A 177 10.19 0.09 23.24
CA ASN A 177 9.51 1.41 23.19
C ASN A 177 9.39 2.11 21.81
N GLU A 178 8.12 2.33 21.40
CA GLU A 178 7.70 3.00 20.15
C GLU A 178 8.35 4.38 19.94
N HIS A 179 8.55 5.13 21.01
CA HIS A 179 9.16 6.46 20.99
C HIS A 179 10.63 6.44 20.54
N GLN A 180 11.40 5.39 20.86
CA GLN A 180 12.80 5.28 20.42
C GLN A 180 12.90 4.80 18.97
N CYS A 181 11.95 3.97 18.52
CA CYS A 181 11.90 3.53 17.13
C CYS A 181 11.70 4.73 16.20
N LEU A 182 10.66 5.55 16.43
CA LEU A 182 10.38 6.75 15.63
C LEU A 182 11.51 7.80 15.66
N GLN A 183 12.13 8.02 16.81
CA GLN A 183 13.18 9.04 16.99
C GLN A 183 14.54 8.62 16.38
N SER A 184 14.86 7.32 16.34
CA SER A 184 16.11 6.84 15.72
C SER A 184 16.17 7.06 14.20
N PHE A 185 15.01 7.23 13.54
CA PHE A 185 14.94 7.40 12.08
C PHE A 185 15.03 8.86 11.62
N ILE A 186 14.52 9.83 12.39
CA ILE A 186 14.68 11.27 12.05
C ILE A 186 16.17 11.66 12.03
N ARG A 187 17.02 10.91 12.75
CA ARG A 187 18.45 11.18 12.85
C ARG A 187 19.32 10.50 11.79
N SER A 188 18.83 9.50 11.04
CA SER A 188 19.60 8.87 9.94
C SER A 188 19.32 9.49 8.57
N GLU A 189 18.50 10.53 8.50
CA GLU A 189 18.20 11.33 7.30
C GLU A 189 18.82 12.74 7.37
N LYS A 190 19.83 12.95 8.23
CA LYS A 190 20.72 14.11 8.19
C LYS A 190 22.16 13.69 7.93
#